data_AF-A0A7W1TWS7-F1
#
_entry.id   AF-A0A7W1TWS7-F1
#
_cell.length_a   1.000
_cell.length_b   1.000
_cell.length_c   1.000
_cell.angle_alpha   90.00
_cell.angle_beta   90.00
_cell.angle_gamma   90.00
#
_symmetry.space_group_name_H-M   'P 1'
#
loop_
_entity.id
_entity.type
_entity.pdbx_description
1 polymer ?
#
loop_
_entity_poly.entity_id
_entity_poly.type
_entity_poly.pdbx_seq_one_letter_code
_entity_poly.pdbx_strand_id
1 'polypeptide(L)'
;MGDRAHVIDCGSGVTRQLRRARLLSSLHQVFVTHLHSDHVCDYFNLFLCGWPILQWNPPIHVFGPGSAGDVSALPPEQPEEDPIPVVIPANPTPGLADLHAAQMASHAYDINIRMREAGRSDLSALVVPHEIAIPPETGARAPDLV
;
A
#
# COMPACT_ATOMS: atom_id res chain seq x y z
N MET A 1 21.53 -15.78 -12.92
CA MET A 1 20.81 -14.71 -12.20
C MET A 1 19.39 -15.20 -12.00
N GLY A 2 18.86 -15.18 -10.78
CA GLY A 2 17.48 -15.64 -10.53
C GLY A 2 16.51 -14.54 -10.93
N ASP A 3 15.54 -14.86 -11.79
CA ASP A 3 14.54 -13.90 -12.28
C ASP A 3 13.65 -13.46 -11.11
N ARG A 4 13.91 -12.24 -10.61
CA ARG A 4 13.07 -11.58 -9.59
C ARG A 4 11.98 -10.78 -10.29
N ALA A 5 10.74 -10.98 -9.87
CA ALA A 5 9.61 -10.20 -10.37
C ALA A 5 9.40 -8.95 -9.52
N HIS A 6 9.10 -7.86 -10.20
CA HIS A 6 8.74 -6.58 -9.61
C HIS A 6 7.36 -6.18 -10.12
N VAL A 7 6.55 -5.59 -9.25
CA VAL A 7 5.21 -5.12 -9.58
C VAL A 7 5.16 -3.61 -9.42
N ILE A 8 4.54 -2.94 -10.38
CA ILE A 8 4.20 -1.52 -10.30
C ILE A 8 2.67 -1.46 -10.19
N ASP A 9 2.20 -0.94 -9.07
CA ASP A 9 0.82 -0.86 -8.61
C ASP A 9 0.11 -2.21 -8.38
N CYS A 10 -0.83 -2.17 -7.44
CA CYS A 10 -1.65 -3.29 -7.01
C CYS A 10 -3.12 -3.02 -7.29
N GLY A 11 -3.42 -2.69 -8.54
CA GLY A 11 -4.78 -2.59 -9.04
C GLY A 11 -5.51 -3.94 -9.11
N SER A 12 -6.78 -3.88 -9.46
CA SER A 12 -7.68 -5.04 -9.40
C SER A 12 -7.15 -6.25 -10.19
N GLY A 13 -7.06 -7.38 -9.49
CA GLY A 13 -6.65 -8.67 -10.04
C GLY A 13 -5.14 -8.93 -10.05
N VAL A 14 -4.30 -8.08 -9.46
CA VAL A 14 -2.82 -8.22 -9.51
C VAL A 14 -2.35 -9.62 -9.11
N THR A 15 -2.87 -10.19 -8.01
CA THR A 15 -2.51 -11.53 -7.54
C THR A 15 -2.86 -12.61 -8.56
N ARG A 16 -4.04 -12.50 -9.17
CA ARG A 16 -4.50 -13.44 -10.20
C ARG A 16 -3.61 -13.37 -11.43
N GLN A 17 -3.23 -12.16 -11.84
CA GLN A 17 -2.38 -11.94 -13.00
C GLN A 17 -0.95 -12.48 -12.76
N LEU A 18 -0.36 -12.23 -11.58
CA LEU A 18 0.94 -12.80 -11.20
C LEU A 18 0.93 -14.33 -11.20
N ARG A 19 -0.15 -14.95 -10.70
CA ARG A 19 -0.30 -16.42 -10.75
C ARG A 19 -0.40 -16.94 -12.18
N ARG A 20 -1.17 -16.27 -13.05
CA ARG A 20 -1.29 -16.63 -14.47
C ARG A 20 0.04 -16.51 -15.21
N ALA A 21 0.81 -15.47 -14.90
CA ALA A 21 2.14 -15.24 -15.44
C ALA A 21 3.22 -16.15 -14.81
N ARG A 22 2.89 -16.92 -13.77
CA ARG A 22 3.83 -17.74 -12.99
C ARG A 22 4.96 -16.93 -12.34
N LEU A 23 4.66 -15.68 -11.95
CA LEU A 23 5.61 -14.75 -11.34
C LEU A 23 5.40 -14.55 -9.83
N LEU A 24 4.31 -15.07 -9.25
CA LEU A 24 4.01 -14.84 -7.84
C LEU A 24 5.12 -15.35 -6.90
N SER A 25 5.67 -16.53 -7.15
CA SER A 25 6.73 -17.11 -6.30
C SER A 25 8.08 -16.40 -6.42
N SER A 26 8.29 -15.63 -7.49
CA SER A 26 9.49 -14.82 -7.69
C SER A 26 9.29 -13.34 -7.38
N LEU A 27 8.11 -12.95 -6.89
CA LEU A 27 7.83 -11.58 -6.45
C LEU A 27 8.84 -11.19 -5.38
N HIS A 28 9.49 -10.05 -5.61
CA HIS A 28 10.53 -9.54 -4.73
C HIS A 28 10.24 -8.12 -4.24
N GLN A 29 9.71 -7.25 -5.10
CA GLN A 29 9.40 -5.88 -4.72
C GLN A 29 8.11 -5.39 -5.39
N VAL A 30 7.45 -4.47 -4.71
CA VAL A 30 6.26 -3.78 -5.17
C VAL A 30 6.53 -2.27 -5.13
N PHE A 31 6.12 -1.55 -6.15
CA PHE A 31 6.19 -0.10 -6.22
C PHE A 31 4.76 0.42 -6.37
N VAL A 32 4.34 1.30 -5.49
CA VAL A 32 3.04 1.97 -5.54
C VAL A 32 3.29 3.41 -5.98
N THR A 33 2.69 3.80 -7.10
CA THR A 33 2.90 5.13 -7.68
C THR A 33 2.19 6.21 -6.87
N HIS A 34 0.94 5.95 -6.49
CA HIS A 34 0.12 6.82 -5.64
C HIS A 34 -1.03 6.01 -5.02
N LEU A 35 -1.73 6.60 -4.04
CA LEU A 35 -2.73 5.89 -3.23
C LEU A 35 -4.18 6.07 -3.72
N HIS A 36 -4.39 6.23 -5.02
CA HIS A 36 -5.73 6.09 -5.56
C HIS A 36 -6.17 4.63 -5.57
N SER A 37 -7.47 4.42 -5.38
CA SER A 37 -8.04 3.09 -5.16
C SER A 37 -7.74 2.10 -6.29
N ASP A 38 -7.69 2.55 -7.54
CA ASP A 38 -7.39 1.71 -8.70
C ASP A 38 -5.92 1.25 -8.76
N HIS A 39 -5.03 1.87 -7.99
CA HIS A 39 -3.62 1.47 -7.85
C HIS A 39 -3.34 0.64 -6.59
N VAL A 40 -4.24 0.62 -5.60
CA VAL A 40 -4.02 -0.07 -4.31
C VAL A 40 -5.15 -0.97 -3.84
N CYS A 41 -6.26 -1.08 -4.58
CA CYS A 41 -7.43 -1.86 -4.16
C CYS A 41 -7.11 -3.33 -3.86
N ASP A 42 -6.11 -3.92 -4.51
CA ASP A 42 -5.64 -5.28 -4.26
C ASP A 42 -4.27 -5.34 -3.59
N TYR A 43 -3.74 -4.22 -3.09
CA TYR A 43 -2.44 -4.19 -2.41
C TYR A 43 -2.36 -5.20 -1.26
N PHE A 44 -3.35 -5.21 -0.38
CA PHE A 44 -3.33 -6.16 0.73
C PHE A 44 -3.71 -7.58 0.29
N ASN A 45 -4.63 -7.70 -0.68
CA ASN A 45 -5.02 -8.98 -1.27
C ASN A 45 -3.85 -9.71 -1.94
N LEU A 46 -2.86 -8.98 -2.49
CA LEU A 46 -1.61 -9.55 -2.98
C LEU A 46 -0.91 -10.38 -1.91
N PHE A 47 -0.75 -9.83 -0.72
CA PHE A 47 -0.08 -10.52 0.37
C PHE A 47 -0.97 -11.55 1.03
N LEU A 48 -2.24 -11.24 1.28
CA LEU A 48 -3.16 -12.15 1.96
C LEU A 48 -3.43 -13.42 1.14
N CYS A 49 -3.74 -13.28 -0.14
CA CYS A 49 -3.98 -14.42 -1.03
C CYS A 49 -2.67 -15.06 -1.53
N GLY A 50 -1.60 -14.28 -1.64
CA GLY A 50 -0.27 -14.78 -2.00
C GLY A 50 0.47 -15.48 -0.87
N TRP A 51 0.06 -15.25 0.38
CA TRP A 51 0.72 -15.70 1.62
C TRP A 51 1.20 -17.16 1.59
N PRO A 52 0.40 -18.15 1.15
CA PRO A 52 0.84 -19.55 1.16
C PRO A 52 2.12 -19.80 0.36
N ILE A 53 2.37 -18.97 -0.66
CA ILE A 53 3.53 -19.04 -1.56
C ILE A 53 4.60 -18.03 -1.14
N LEU A 54 4.21 -16.78 -0.86
CA LEU A 54 5.12 -15.67 -0.61
C LEU A 54 5.91 -15.83 0.70
N GLN A 55 5.37 -16.53 1.70
CA GLN A 55 6.06 -16.79 2.99
C GLN A 55 7.41 -17.50 2.87
N TRP A 56 7.72 -18.11 1.71
CA TRP A 56 8.98 -18.81 1.47
C TRP A 56 10.07 -17.92 0.87
N ASN A 57 9.75 -16.68 0.53
CA ASN A 57 10.71 -15.69 0.01
C ASN A 57 10.56 -14.30 0.70
N PRO A 58 10.54 -14.21 2.03
CA PRO A 58 10.47 -12.93 2.73
C PRO A 58 11.84 -12.24 2.79
N PRO A 59 11.88 -10.91 3.04
CA PRO A 59 10.76 -9.98 2.99
C PRO A 59 10.47 -9.49 1.57
N ILE A 60 9.23 -9.07 1.32
CA ILE A 60 8.84 -8.33 0.12
C ILE A 60 8.85 -6.85 0.46
N HIS A 61 9.73 -6.10 -0.20
CA HIS A 61 9.83 -4.65 -0.01
C HIS A 61 8.77 -3.95 -0.85
N VAL A 62 8.05 -3.02 -0.23
CA VAL A 62 7.06 -2.18 -0.91
C VAL A 62 7.53 -0.74 -0.83
N PHE A 63 7.65 -0.08 -1.97
CA PHE A 63 8.00 1.34 -2.04
C PHE A 63 6.80 2.14 -2.51
N GLY A 64 6.54 3.30 -1.91
CA GLY A 64 5.42 4.14 -2.31
C GLY A 64 5.50 5.55 -1.73
N PRO A 65 4.48 6.38 -1.95
CA PRO A 65 4.48 7.75 -1.43
C PRO A 65 4.38 7.76 0.10
N GLY A 66 5.03 8.76 0.72
CA GLY A 66 4.69 9.16 2.08
C GLY A 66 3.36 9.92 2.13
N SER A 67 2.94 10.30 3.34
CA SER A 67 1.78 11.17 3.52
C SER A 67 1.97 12.48 2.77
N ALA A 68 0.89 12.99 2.17
CA ALA A 68 0.90 14.30 1.51
C ALA A 68 0.79 15.47 2.50
N GLY A 69 0.60 15.20 3.80
CA GLY A 69 0.46 16.20 4.85
C GLY A 69 -0.93 16.20 5.48
N ASP A 70 -1.44 17.40 5.77
CA ASP A 70 -2.75 17.63 6.36
C ASP A 70 -3.79 18.00 5.29
N VAL A 71 -4.92 18.55 5.72
CA VAL A 71 -6.02 18.96 4.84
C VAL A 71 -5.61 19.98 3.77
N SER A 72 -4.52 20.74 3.96
CA SER A 72 -3.98 21.67 2.96
C SER A 72 -3.44 20.97 1.70
N ALA A 73 -3.15 19.66 1.79
CA ALA A 73 -2.74 18.85 0.65
C ALA A 73 -3.89 18.42 -0.25
N LEU A 74 -5.15 18.61 0.19
CA LEU A 74 -6.33 18.34 -0.61
C LEU A 74 -6.58 19.48 -1.62
N PRO A 75 -7.33 19.21 -2.71
CA PRO A 75 -7.81 20.28 -3.58
C PRO A 75 -8.54 21.37 -2.77
N PRO A 76 -8.37 22.65 -3.11
CA PRO A 76 -9.03 23.73 -2.39
C PRO A 76 -10.55 23.61 -2.53
N GLU A 77 -11.26 24.04 -1.48
CA GLU A 77 -12.71 24.19 -1.54
C GLU A 77 -13.12 25.17 -2.64
N GLN A 78 -14.25 24.90 -3.29
CA GLN A 78 -14.85 25.80 -4.27
C GLN A 78 -15.64 26.88 -3.52
N PRO A 79 -15.35 28.20 -3.69
CA PRO A 79 -15.97 29.25 -2.87
C PRO A 79 -17.50 29.36 -2.97
N GLU A 80 -18.09 28.85 -4.05
CA GLU A 80 -19.52 28.95 -4.35
C GLU A 80 -20.29 27.64 -4.05
N GLU A 81 -19.61 26.61 -3.55
CA GLU A 81 -20.19 25.31 -3.24
C GLU A 81 -20.25 25.07 -1.72
N ASP A 82 -21.16 24.19 -1.30
CA ASP A 82 -21.21 23.75 0.09
C ASP A 82 -19.90 23.02 0.46
N PRO A 83 -19.31 23.26 1.65
CA PRO A 83 -18.09 22.59 2.07
C PRO A 83 -18.24 21.07 2.07
N ILE A 84 -17.30 20.39 1.41
CA ILE A 84 -17.26 18.92 1.36
C ILE A 84 -16.49 18.43 2.59
N PRO A 85 -17.12 17.66 3.49
CA PRO A 85 -16.46 17.22 4.71
C PRO A 85 -15.31 16.24 4.40
N VAL A 86 -14.21 16.40 5.13
CA VAL A 86 -13.11 15.43 5.13
C VAL A 86 -13.56 14.16 5.85
N VAL A 87 -13.51 13.01 5.16
CA VAL A 87 -14.03 11.73 5.68
C VAL A 87 -13.25 11.24 6.90
N ILE A 88 -11.92 11.39 6.91
CA ILE A 88 -11.05 11.02 8.03
C ILE A 88 -10.15 12.21 8.39
N PRO A 89 -10.64 13.18 9.19
CA PRO A 89 -9.87 14.38 9.51
C PRO A 89 -8.56 14.10 10.26
N ALA A 90 -8.48 12.98 10.99
CA ALA A 90 -7.28 12.59 11.73
C ALA A 90 -6.11 12.15 10.83
N ASN A 91 -6.39 11.72 9.60
CA ASN A 91 -5.38 11.39 8.59
C ASN A 91 -5.98 11.60 7.18
N PRO A 92 -6.04 12.86 6.70
CA PRO A 92 -6.75 13.21 5.47
C PRO A 92 -6.03 12.75 4.19
N THR A 93 -4.70 12.63 4.26
CA THR A 93 -3.86 12.22 3.12
C THR A 93 -2.81 11.20 3.59
N PRO A 94 -3.22 9.94 3.83
CA PRO A 94 -2.34 8.91 4.38
C PRO A 94 -1.16 8.59 3.45
N GLY A 95 -0.07 8.10 4.03
CA GLY A 95 1.06 7.52 3.29
C GLY A 95 0.94 5.99 3.11
N LEU A 96 1.94 5.39 2.45
CA LEU A 96 2.00 3.92 2.28
C LEU A 96 2.04 3.20 3.64
N ALA A 97 2.76 3.74 4.62
CA ALA A 97 2.85 3.13 5.94
C ALA A 97 1.49 3.12 6.65
N ASP A 98 0.73 4.21 6.54
CA ASP A 98 -0.62 4.33 7.11
C ASP A 98 -1.59 3.35 6.45
N LEU A 99 -1.57 3.28 5.10
CA LEU A 99 -2.39 2.32 4.34
C LEU A 99 -2.11 0.89 4.80
N HIS A 100 -0.84 0.51 4.89
CA HIS A 100 -0.42 -0.81 5.33
C HIS A 100 -0.91 -1.10 6.77
N ALA A 101 -0.67 -0.17 7.70
CA ALA A 101 -1.09 -0.33 9.10
C ALA A 101 -2.62 -0.49 9.23
N ALA A 102 -3.40 0.33 8.52
CA ALA A 102 -4.86 0.27 8.51
C ALA A 102 -5.39 -1.07 7.94
N GLN A 103 -4.73 -1.60 6.90
CA GLN A 103 -5.08 -2.89 6.34
C GLN A 103 -4.71 -4.04 7.28
N MET A 104 -3.60 -3.96 8.02
CA MET A 104 -3.25 -4.99 9.01
C MET A 104 -4.27 -5.00 10.14
N ALA A 105 -4.63 -3.82 10.64
CA ALA A 105 -5.61 -3.67 11.70
C ALA A 105 -6.99 -4.21 11.26
N SER A 106 -7.47 -3.83 10.07
CA SER A 106 -8.78 -4.28 9.57
C SER A 106 -8.84 -5.79 9.30
N HIS A 107 -7.71 -6.44 9.00
CA HIS A 107 -7.65 -7.88 8.72
C HIS A 107 -7.10 -8.72 9.88
N ALA A 108 -6.90 -8.13 11.07
CA ALA A 108 -6.30 -8.81 12.21
C ALA A 108 -6.98 -10.13 12.57
N TYR A 109 -8.31 -10.21 12.43
CA TYR A 109 -9.05 -11.45 12.66
C TYR A 109 -8.57 -12.61 11.76
N ASP A 110 -8.52 -12.40 10.44
CA ASP A 110 -8.10 -13.43 9.47
C ASP A 110 -6.61 -13.77 9.63
N ILE A 111 -5.77 -12.74 9.81
CA ILE A 111 -4.33 -12.92 10.03
C ILE A 111 -4.08 -13.83 11.25
N ASN A 112 -4.73 -13.53 12.38
CA ASN A 112 -4.56 -14.30 13.62
C ASN A 112 -5.04 -15.75 13.47
N ILE A 113 -6.17 -15.99 12.81
CA ILE A 113 -6.68 -17.34 12.57
C ILE A 113 -5.71 -18.12 11.69
N ARG A 114 -5.27 -17.56 10.56
CA ARG A 114 -4.38 -18.25 9.63
C ARG A 114 -3.01 -18.56 10.25
N MET A 115 -2.49 -17.68 11.10
CA MET A 115 -1.26 -17.95 11.85
C MET A 115 -1.44 -19.11 12.84
N ARG A 116 -2.55 -19.13 13.59
CA ARG A 116 -2.80 -20.14 14.63
C ARG A 116 -3.21 -21.51 14.07
N GLU A 117 -4.09 -21.54 13.08
CA GLU A 117 -4.68 -22.79 12.58
C GLU A 117 -3.95 -23.35 11.36
N ALA A 118 -3.52 -22.47 10.44
CA ALA A 118 -2.84 -22.88 9.21
C ALA A 118 -1.31 -22.79 9.29
N GLY A 119 -0.76 -22.47 10.46
CA GLY A 119 0.67 -22.38 10.72
C GLY A 119 1.40 -21.39 9.81
N ARG A 120 0.71 -20.33 9.36
CA ARG A 120 1.32 -19.31 8.51
C ARG A 120 2.37 -18.50 9.28
N SER A 121 3.46 -18.14 8.60
CA SER A 121 4.47 -17.21 9.14
C SER A 121 3.84 -15.85 9.41
N ASP A 122 4.39 -15.06 10.35
CA ASP A 122 3.93 -13.70 10.62
C ASP A 122 3.84 -12.85 9.34
N LEU A 123 2.63 -12.36 9.02
CA LEU A 123 2.38 -11.56 7.83
C LEU A 123 3.01 -10.16 7.95
N SER A 124 3.12 -9.63 9.17
CA SER A 124 3.75 -8.33 9.41
C SER A 124 5.26 -8.36 9.12
N ALA A 125 5.88 -9.54 9.24
CA ALA A 125 7.28 -9.75 8.86
C ALA A 125 7.47 -10.03 7.35
N LEU A 126 6.39 -10.34 6.62
CA LEU A 126 6.45 -10.62 5.19
C LEU A 126 6.59 -9.34 4.36
N VAL A 127 5.98 -8.25 4.80
CA VAL A 127 5.84 -7.01 4.03
C VAL A 127 6.58 -5.89 4.73
N VAL A 128 7.49 -5.22 4.03
CA VAL A 128 8.24 -4.09 4.58
C VAL A 128 7.95 -2.85 3.73
N PRO A 129 7.06 -1.95 4.20
CA PRO A 129 6.78 -0.69 3.50
C PRO A 129 7.93 0.32 3.68
N HIS A 130 8.23 1.04 2.59
CA HIS A 130 9.23 2.10 2.49
C HIS A 130 8.56 3.31 1.85
N GLU A 131 8.48 4.42 2.57
CA GLU A 131 7.98 5.67 2.02
C GLU A 131 9.12 6.41 1.31
N ILE A 132 8.87 6.78 0.06
CA ILE A 132 9.79 7.56 -0.76
C ILE A 132 9.63 9.02 -0.34
N ALA A 133 10.68 9.60 0.22
CA ALA A 133 10.74 11.01 0.54
C ALA A 133 10.73 11.86 -0.75
N ILE A 134 10.03 12.98 -0.71
CA ILE A 134 10.10 13.99 -1.75
C ILE A 134 11.45 14.71 -1.58
N PRO A 135 12.33 14.73 -2.61
CA PRO A 135 13.60 15.43 -2.49
C PRO A 135 13.36 16.94 -2.31
N PRO A 136 13.96 17.60 -1.29
CA PRO A 136 13.73 19.01 -0.99
C PRO A 136 13.93 19.94 -2.20
N GLU A 137 14.88 19.60 -3.07
CA GLU A 137 15.23 20.35 -4.28
C GLU A 137 14.12 20.40 -5.34
N THR A 138 13.11 19.52 -5.25
CA THR A 138 11.99 19.50 -6.21
C THR A 138 11.00 20.63 -5.98
N GLY A 139 10.99 21.22 -4.77
CA GLY A 139 9.98 22.20 -4.37
C GLY A 139 8.56 21.64 -4.33
N ALA A 140 8.37 20.32 -4.47
CA ALA A 140 7.08 19.67 -4.37
C ALA A 140 6.67 19.62 -2.89
N ARG A 141 5.62 20.37 -2.57
CA ARG A 141 5.00 20.45 -1.24
C ARG A 141 3.51 20.59 -1.41
N ALA A 142 2.74 20.20 -0.39
CA ALA A 142 1.36 20.64 -0.27
C ALA A 142 1.33 22.18 -0.40
N PRO A 143 0.37 22.76 -1.15
CA PRO A 143 0.31 24.20 -1.34
C PRO A 143 0.31 24.93 0.01
N ASP A 144 1.25 25.86 0.21
CA ASP A 144 1.21 26.75 1.38
C ASP A 144 -0.09 27.55 1.34
N LEU A 145 -0.85 27.55 2.44
CA LEU A 145 -2.03 28.40 2.61
C LEU A 145 -1.58 29.88 2.60
N VAL A 146 -2.18 30.69 1.70
CA VAL A 146 -2.14 32.16 1.77
C VAL A 146 -3.26 32.64 2.66
#